data_AF-A0A535QJH4-F1
#
_entry.id   AF-A0A535QJH4-F1
#
_cell.length_a   1.000
_cell.length_b   1.000
_cell.length_c   1.000
_cell.angle_alpha   90.00
_cell.angle_beta   90.00
_cell.angle_gamma   90.00
#
_symmetry.space_group_name_H-M   'P 1'
#
loop_
_entity.id
_entity.type
_entity.pdbx_description
1 polymer ?
#
loop_
_entity_poly.entity_id
_entity_poly.type
_entity_poly.pdbx_seq_one_letter_code
_entity_poly.pdbx_strand_id
1 'polypeptide(L)'
;MLPTARTCEALTAICGCQIAEATRLPWNKLAAERLAPTVERIAELIGASRLQHGDETGIRVYGMLHWLHVNCTRFLTHLAWHASRGMHDRLASYDGYDCAHSIRGAHLVRDCAAVAEPEHQ
;
A
#
# COMPACT_ATOMS: atom_id res chain seq x y z
N MET A 1 -7.21 -5.33 -4.87
CA MET A 1 -7.17 -6.80 -5.10
C MET A 1 -8.57 -7.31 -5.35
N LEU A 2 -8.75 -8.28 -6.25
CA LEU A 2 -10.06 -8.87 -6.53
C LEU A 2 -10.31 -10.07 -5.59
N PRO A 3 -11.55 -10.24 -5.07
CA PRO A 3 -11.94 -11.45 -4.36
C PRO A 3 -11.71 -12.71 -5.21
N THR A 4 -11.53 -13.87 -4.56
CA THR A 4 -11.24 -15.15 -5.24
C THR A 4 -12.27 -15.47 -6.33
N ALA A 5 -13.55 -15.49 -5.97
CA ALA A 5 -14.65 -15.75 -6.89
C ALA A 5 -14.65 -14.79 -8.10
N ARG A 6 -14.50 -13.48 -7.84
CA ARG A 6 -14.41 -12.44 -8.87
C ARG A 6 -13.21 -12.63 -9.81
N THR A 7 -12.13 -13.21 -9.31
CA THR A 7 -10.97 -13.49 -10.14
C THR A 7 -11.18 -14.74 -11.01
N CYS A 8 -11.92 -15.75 -10.54
CA CYS A 8 -12.34 -16.88 -11.39
C CYS A 8 -13.28 -16.44 -12.51
N GLU A 9 -14.26 -15.57 -12.20
CA GLU A 9 -15.15 -14.96 -13.19
C GLU A 9 -14.36 -14.21 -14.26
N ALA A 10 -13.40 -13.37 -13.84
CA ALA A 10 -12.57 -12.61 -14.76
C ALA A 10 -11.70 -13.51 -15.66
N LEU A 11 -11.09 -14.56 -15.11
CA LEU A 11 -10.28 -15.50 -15.90
C LEU A 11 -11.13 -16.27 -16.90
N THR A 12 -12.35 -16.65 -16.53
CA THR A 12 -13.30 -17.23 -17.49
C THR A 12 -13.60 -16.25 -18.62
N ALA A 13 -13.94 -15.01 -18.28
CA ALA A 13 -14.34 -14.00 -19.26
C ALA A 13 -13.21 -13.63 -20.23
N ILE A 14 -11.97 -13.57 -19.74
CA ILE A 14 -10.81 -13.12 -20.53
C ILE A 14 -10.13 -14.28 -21.26
N CYS A 15 -9.98 -15.43 -20.60
CA CYS A 15 -9.19 -16.56 -21.09
C CYS A 15 -10.06 -17.73 -21.58
N GLY A 16 -11.39 -17.69 -21.40
CA GLY A 16 -12.30 -18.79 -21.75
C GLY A 16 -12.13 -20.04 -20.87
N CYS A 17 -11.34 -19.97 -19.80
CA CYS A 17 -11.03 -21.11 -18.94
C CYS A 17 -11.68 -20.99 -17.56
N GLN A 18 -12.43 -22.02 -17.18
CA GLN A 18 -12.96 -22.17 -15.82
C GLN A 18 -11.86 -22.69 -14.90
N ILE A 19 -11.51 -21.90 -13.89
CA ILE A 19 -10.47 -22.27 -12.90
C ILE A 19 -11.14 -22.47 -11.55
N ALA A 20 -10.97 -23.65 -10.97
CA ALA A 20 -11.43 -23.95 -9.63
C ALA A 20 -10.68 -23.09 -8.60
N GLU A 21 -11.38 -22.62 -7.56
CA GLU A 21 -10.76 -21.82 -6.50
C GLU A 21 -9.60 -22.56 -5.81
N ALA A 22 -9.74 -23.87 -5.64
CA ALA A 22 -8.71 -24.73 -5.05
C ALA A 22 -7.38 -24.70 -5.83
N THR A 23 -7.42 -24.54 -7.15
CA THR A 23 -6.22 -24.46 -8.01
C THR A 23 -5.49 -23.12 -7.82
N ARG A 24 -6.19 -22.06 -7.39
CA ARG A 24 -5.61 -20.71 -7.28
C ARG A 24 -4.66 -20.54 -6.11
N LEU A 25 -4.95 -21.17 -4.97
CA LEU A 25 -4.11 -21.04 -3.77
C LEU A 25 -2.64 -21.45 -4.02
N PRO A 26 -2.35 -22.64 -4.59
CA PRO A 26 -0.96 -23.01 -4.89
C PRO A 26 -0.35 -22.13 -5.99
N TRP A 27 -1.11 -21.64 -6.96
CA TRP A 27 -0.60 -20.71 -7.98
C TRP A 27 -0.24 -19.35 -7.41
N ASN A 28 -1.07 -18.80 -6.52
CA ASN A 28 -0.77 -17.56 -5.81
C ASN A 28 0.50 -17.71 -4.98
N LYS A 29 0.66 -18.85 -4.28
CA LYS A 29 1.88 -19.15 -3.51
C LYS A 29 3.11 -19.21 -4.43
N LEU A 30 3.02 -19.96 -5.53
CA LEU A 30 4.10 -20.08 -6.50
C LEU A 30 4.47 -18.72 -7.13
N ALA A 31 3.47 -17.90 -7.47
CA ALA A 31 3.69 -16.56 -8.00
C ALA A 31 4.37 -15.65 -6.96
N ALA A 32 3.94 -15.71 -5.70
CA ALA A 32 4.56 -14.96 -4.61
C ALA A 32 6.02 -15.37 -4.40
N GLU A 33 6.31 -16.67 -4.37
CA GLU A 33 7.68 -17.20 -4.26
C GLU A 33 8.57 -16.74 -5.43
N ARG A 34 8.06 -16.80 -6.66
CA ARG A 34 8.80 -16.37 -7.86
C ARG A 34 9.03 -14.87 -7.91
N LEU A 35 8.09 -14.08 -7.39
CA LEU A 35 8.17 -12.63 -7.38
C LEU A 35 8.97 -12.09 -6.18
N ALA A 36 9.20 -12.88 -5.14
CA ALA A 36 9.89 -12.43 -3.93
C ALA A 36 11.22 -11.70 -4.20
N PRO A 37 12.15 -12.22 -5.04
CA PRO A 37 13.39 -11.50 -5.34
C PRO A 37 13.16 -10.17 -6.06
N THR A 38 12.09 -10.07 -6.86
CA THR A 38 11.73 -8.82 -7.54
C THR A 38 11.18 -7.81 -6.54
N VAL A 39 10.34 -8.24 -5.60
CA VAL A 39 9.80 -7.39 -4.54
C VAL A 39 10.92 -6.87 -3.65
N GLU A 40 11.86 -7.72 -3.24
CA GLU A 40 13.06 -7.34 -2.50
C GLU A 40 13.89 -6.31 -3.28
N ARG A 41 14.13 -6.56 -4.58
CA ARG A 41 14.87 -5.62 -5.43
C ARG A 41 14.18 -4.26 -5.55
N ILE A 42 12.86 -4.24 -5.63
CA ILE A 42 12.07 -2.99 -5.64
C ILE A 42 12.26 -2.24 -4.31
N ALA A 43 12.21 -2.94 -3.17
CA ALA A 43 12.42 -2.33 -1.86
C ALA A 43 13.81 -1.69 -1.73
N GLU A 44 14.86 -2.37 -2.19
CA GLU A 44 16.23 -1.83 -2.22
C GLU A 44 16.32 -0.57 -3.08
N LEU A 45 15.77 -0.60 -4.30
CA LEU A 45 15.82 0.52 -5.24
C LEU A 45 15.05 1.74 -4.71
N ILE A 46 13.93 1.52 -4.04
CA ILE A 46 13.17 2.58 -3.38
C ILE A 46 13.96 3.13 -2.18
N GLY A 47 14.57 2.26 -1.36
CA GLY A 47 15.40 2.68 -0.23
C GLY A 47 16.64 3.49 -0.63
N ALA A 48 17.21 3.20 -1.81
CA ALA A 48 18.32 3.95 -2.38
C ALA A 48 17.87 5.24 -3.11
N SER A 49 16.57 5.47 -3.29
CA SER A 49 16.07 6.66 -3.98
C SER A 49 16.25 7.91 -3.12
N ARG A 50 16.67 9.00 -3.77
CA ARG A 50 16.76 10.32 -3.12
C ARG A 50 15.39 10.84 -2.65
N LEU A 51 14.32 10.49 -3.36
CA LEU A 51 12.96 10.88 -3.04
C LEU A 51 12.04 9.67 -3.18
N GLN A 52 11.26 9.43 -2.14
CA GLN A 52 10.17 8.46 -2.14
C GLN A 52 8.91 9.12 -1.60
N HIS A 53 7.78 8.60 -2.03
CA HIS A 53 6.47 8.92 -1.51
C HIS A 53 6.02 7.76 -0.64
N GLY A 54 5.33 8.06 0.45
CA GLY A 54 4.85 7.05 1.38
C GLY A 54 3.39 7.29 1.74
N ASP A 55 2.64 6.20 1.90
CA ASP A 55 1.31 6.21 2.48
C ASP A 55 1.05 4.96 3.31
N GLU A 56 0.08 5.03 4.21
CA GLU A 56 -0.27 3.93 5.10
C GLU A 56 -1.77 3.91 5.29
N THR A 57 -2.37 2.75 5.05
CA THR A 57 -3.78 2.50 5.30
C THR A 57 -3.96 1.34 6.27
N GLY A 58 -4.92 1.46 7.17
CA GLY A 58 -5.31 0.36 8.05
C GLY A 58 -5.93 -0.78 7.23
N ILE A 59 -5.48 -2.00 7.49
CA ILE A 59 -6.06 -3.25 6.97
C ILE A 59 -6.37 -4.20 8.12
N ARG A 60 -7.34 -5.10 7.93
CA ARG A 60 -7.70 -6.11 8.93
C ARG A 60 -7.23 -7.48 8.47
N VAL A 61 -6.31 -8.08 9.21
CA VAL A 61 -5.81 -9.44 8.99
C VAL A 61 -6.28 -10.28 10.16
N TYR A 62 -7.13 -11.28 9.90
CA TYR A 62 -7.82 -12.07 10.94
C TYR A 62 -8.50 -11.20 12.02
N GLY A 63 -9.11 -10.08 11.61
CA GLY A 63 -9.79 -9.14 12.51
C GLY A 63 -8.86 -8.15 13.24
N MET A 64 -7.55 -8.38 13.22
CA MET A 64 -6.55 -7.52 13.86
C MET A 64 -6.13 -6.38 12.94
N LEU A 65 -6.01 -5.17 13.49
CA LEU A 65 -5.51 -4.01 12.76
C LEU A 65 -4.03 -4.19 12.44
N HIS A 66 -3.71 -4.08 11.16
CA HIS A 66 -2.36 -3.92 10.64
C HIS A 66 -2.33 -2.68 9.74
N TRP A 67 -1.13 -2.22 9.42
CA TRP A 67 -0.89 -1.08 8.55
C TRP A 67 -0.27 -1.58 7.26
N LEU A 68 -0.93 -1.32 6.13
CA LEU A 68 -0.35 -1.52 4.81
C LEU A 68 0.44 -0.26 4.46
N HIS A 69 1.75 -0.37 4.45
CA HIS A 69 2.70 0.63 4.00
C HIS A 69 2.83 0.58 2.49
N VAL A 70 2.74 1.75 1.88
CA VAL A 70 3.04 2.00 0.47
C VAL A 70 4.27 2.88 0.45
N ASN A 71 5.33 2.42 -0.20
CA ASN A 71 6.48 3.24 -0.54
C ASN A 71 6.63 3.24 -2.06
N CYS A 72 6.80 4.39 -2.68
CA CYS A 72 6.92 4.46 -4.13
C CYS A 72 7.82 5.59 -4.61
N THR A 73 8.33 5.39 -5.83
CA THR A 73 8.90 6.44 -6.67
C THR A 73 7.99 6.63 -7.88
N ARG A 74 8.41 7.46 -8.84
CA ARG A 74 7.72 7.59 -10.13
C ARG A 74 7.51 6.24 -10.84
N PHE A 75 8.42 5.27 -10.67
CA PHE A 75 8.42 4.03 -11.46
C PHE A 75 8.22 2.76 -10.65
N LEU A 76 8.42 2.82 -9.34
CA LEU A 76 8.45 1.64 -8.47
C LEU A 76 7.46 1.80 -7.33
N THR A 77 6.75 0.74 -6.99
CA THR A 77 5.84 0.68 -5.84
C THR A 77 6.13 -0.57 -5.03
N HIS A 78 6.34 -0.40 -3.74
CA HIS A 78 6.48 -1.45 -2.76
C HIS A 78 5.30 -1.39 -1.78
N LEU A 79 4.69 -2.54 -1.54
CA LEU A 79 3.61 -2.72 -0.58
C LEU A 79 4.05 -3.72 0.48
N ALA A 80 4.01 -3.33 1.75
CA ALA A 80 4.31 -4.20 2.87
C ALA A 80 3.33 -3.93 4.01
N TRP A 81 2.96 -4.95 4.78
CA TRP A 81 2.10 -4.76 5.94
C TRP A 81 2.88 -5.02 7.23
N HIS A 82 2.55 -4.26 8.27
CA HIS A 82 3.16 -4.39 9.59
C HIS A 82 2.14 -4.14 10.70
N ALA A 83 2.42 -4.60 11.92
CA ALA A 83 1.54 -4.38 13.07
C ALA A 83 1.54 -2.92 13.56
N SER A 84 2.66 -2.21 13.35
CA SER A 84 2.83 -0.81 13.75
C SER A 84 2.76 0.15 12.56
N ARG A 85 2.38 1.39 12.85
CA ARG A 85 2.42 2.52 11.93
C ARG A 85 3.83 3.14 11.93
N GLY A 86 4.30 3.63 10.79
CA GLY A 86 5.62 4.25 10.64
C GLY A 86 5.61 5.72 10.22
N MET A 87 4.47 6.25 9.76
CA MET A 87 4.36 7.62 9.25
C MET A 87 3.04 8.26 9.69
N HIS A 88 3.02 9.57 9.95
CA HIS A 88 1.78 10.27 10.30
C HIS A 88 1.46 11.41 9.33
N ASP A 89 0.23 11.89 9.40
CA ASP A 89 -0.35 12.97 8.61
C ASP A 89 -0.06 14.36 9.19
N ARG A 90 0.80 14.44 10.22
CA ARG A 90 1.13 15.67 10.95
C ARG A 90 -0.07 16.34 11.64
N LEU A 91 -1.05 15.57 12.11
CA LEU A 91 -2.00 16.09 13.10
C LEU A 91 -1.24 16.65 14.32
N ALA A 92 -1.61 17.85 14.79
CA ALA A 92 -0.88 18.60 15.82
C ALA A 92 -0.65 17.81 17.13
N SER A 93 -1.51 16.84 17.45
CA SER A 93 -1.30 15.94 18.59
C SER A 93 0.00 15.13 18.53
N TYR A 94 0.55 14.96 17.32
CA TYR A 94 1.81 14.24 17.12
C TYR A 94 3.05 15.09 17.41
N ASP A 95 2.94 16.42 17.44
CA ASP A 95 4.10 17.30 17.65
C ASP A 95 4.68 17.21 19.08
N GLY A 96 3.94 16.60 20.02
CA GLY A 96 4.39 16.39 21.40
C GLY A 96 5.19 15.11 21.64
N TYR A 97 5.37 14.25 20.63
CA TYR A 97 6.18 13.03 20.79
C TYR A 97 7.66 13.32 20.56
N ASP A 98 8.52 12.83 21.45
CA ASP A 98 9.97 12.93 21.30
C ASP A 98 10.48 11.78 20.40
N CYS A 99 10.25 11.90 19.10
CA CYS A 99 10.74 10.94 18.11
C CYS A 99 11.05 11.58 16.75
N ALA A 100 11.77 10.85 15.90
CA ALA A 100 11.94 11.25 14.52
C ALA A 100 10.61 11.09 13.78
N HIS A 101 10.07 12.21 13.29
CA HIS A 101 8.80 12.23 12.58
C HIS A 101 8.98 11.97 11.09
N SER A 102 8.32 10.92 10.60
CA SER A 102 8.09 10.69 9.17
C SER A 102 6.70 11.22 8.80
N ILE A 103 6.66 12.19 7.90
CA ILE A 103 5.43 12.92 7.56
C ILE A 103 5.04 12.71 6.09
N ARG A 104 3.75 12.48 5.86
CA ARG A 104 3.17 12.52 4.52
C ARG A 104 3.04 13.94 3.98
N GLY A 105 4.01 14.36 3.16
CA GLY A 105 3.95 15.65 2.47
C GLY A 105 2.69 15.84 1.61
N ALA A 106 2.14 14.78 1.02
CA ALA A 106 0.92 14.86 0.21
C ALA A 106 -0.34 15.22 1.02
N HIS A 107 -0.46 14.72 2.25
CA HIS A 107 -1.58 15.09 3.13
C HIS A 107 -1.47 16.55 3.54
N LEU A 108 -0.26 17.01 3.91
CA LEU A 108 -0.03 18.42 4.22
C LEU A 108 -0.42 19.34 3.06
N VAL A 109 -0.02 19.01 1.83
CA VAL A 109 -0.38 19.80 0.64
C VAL A 109 -1.90 19.80 0.42
N ARG A 110 -2.57 18.66 0.55
CA ARG A 110 -4.02 18.57 0.43
C ARG A 110 -4.73 19.42 1.49
N ASP A 111 -4.27 19.34 2.73
CA ASP A 111 -4.89 20.06 3.85
C ASP A 111 -4.65 21.57 3.73
N CYS A 112 -3.45 22.01 3.30
CA CYS A 112 -3.18 23.41 2.96
C CYS A 112 -4.03 23.90 1.79
N ALA A 113 -4.22 23.07 0.75
CA ALA A 113 -5.08 23.42 -0.38
C ALA A 113 -6.54 23.60 0.06
N ALA A 114 -7.06 22.69 0.89
CA ALA A 114 -8.41 22.79 1.43
C ALA A 114 -8.63 24.07 2.26
N VAL A 115 -7.62 24.53 3.00
CA VAL A 115 -7.68 25.82 3.74
C VAL A 115 -7.60 27.03 2.80
N ALA A 116 -6.90 26.91 1.66
CA ALA A 116 -6.73 27.98 0.70
C ALA A 116 -7.90 28.12 -0.28
N GLU A 117 -8.72 27.08 -0.44
CA GLU A 117 -9.94 27.13 -1.26
C GLU A 117 -10.98 28.06 -0.58
N PRO A 118 -11.50 29.08 -1.27
CA PRO A 118 -12.52 29.95 -0.71
C PRO A 118 -13.80 29.15 -0.48
N GLU A 119 -14.42 29.33 0.68
CA GLU A 119 -15.73 28.77 0.98
C GLU A 119 -16.73 29.27 -0.06
N HIS A 120 -17.28 28.36 -0.88
CA HIS A 120 -18.45 28.66 -1.69
C HIS A 120 -19.62 28.89 -0.72
N GLN A 121 -19.92 30.17 -0.44
CA GLN A 121 -21.15 30.63 0.19
C GLN A 121 -22.39 30.17 -0.57
#